data_AF-A0A938RJC0-F1
#
_entry.id   AF-A0A938RJC0-F1
#
_cell.length_a   1.000
_cell.length_b   1.000
_cell.length_c   1.000
_cell.angle_alpha   90.00
_cell.angle_beta   90.00
_cell.angle_gamma   90.00
#
_symmetry.space_group_name_H-M   'P 1'
#
loop_
_entity.id
_entity.type
_entity.pdbx_description
1 polymer ?
#
loop_
_entity_poly.entity_id
_entity_poly.type
_entity_poly.pdbx_seq_one_letter_code
_entity_poly.pdbx_strand_id
1 'polypeptide(L)'
;MGVFTFAAGITSTSLLNAFLADSANAGKAPIVINAKGVLLAEPSRCTGCRRCELACTEFNDGKSHPVISRIKVYRNYNFGPQGVQHGYYNGRGGKMGNMRVIQETCKQCPHPIPCADVCPRGAIEASPETNARVVNADRCTGCKICIGACPWAMIAYDPDTRKATKCFLCNGNPECVAACPNGAIKYLAWVDLTKQTAPRSAAYRKAPDDSCLKCH
;
A
#
# COMPACT_ATOMS: atom_id res chain seq x y z
N MET A 1 -23.30 -36.32 61.21
CA MET A 1 -22.09 -35.53 60.87
C MET A 1 -21.74 -35.90 59.43
N GLY A 2 -22.19 -35.14 58.44
CA GLY A 2 -21.33 -34.17 57.77
C GLY A 2 -22.02 -33.69 56.50
N VAL A 3 -21.99 -32.37 56.32
CA VAL A 3 -22.73 -31.56 55.36
C VAL A 3 -22.17 -31.75 53.95
N PHE A 4 -23.02 -31.96 52.94
CA PHE A 4 -22.67 -31.74 51.53
C PHE A 4 -22.82 -30.25 51.23
N THR A 5 -21.71 -29.54 51.17
CA THR A 5 -21.64 -28.11 50.84
C THR A 5 -21.50 -27.94 49.32
N PHE A 6 -22.36 -27.11 48.73
CA PHE A 6 -22.17 -26.54 47.38
C PHE A 6 -20.96 -25.58 47.36
N ALA A 7 -20.16 -25.60 46.29
CA ALA A 7 -19.32 -24.45 45.92
C ALA A 7 -19.10 -24.39 44.40
N ALA A 8 -19.34 -23.20 43.86
CA ALA A 8 -19.32 -22.79 42.47
C ALA A 8 -17.90 -22.58 41.91
N GLY A 9 -17.78 -22.48 40.58
CA GLY A 9 -16.73 -21.68 39.95
C GLY A 9 -16.11 -22.29 38.70
N ILE A 10 -16.80 -22.19 37.55
CA ILE A 10 -16.13 -22.32 36.25
C ILE A 10 -15.35 -21.02 36.04
N THR A 11 -14.06 -21.02 36.36
CA THR A 11 -13.19 -19.87 36.12
C THR A 11 -12.92 -19.76 34.63
N SER A 12 -13.59 -18.77 34.02
CA SER A 12 -13.42 -18.26 32.67
C SER A 12 -12.02 -17.66 32.44
N THR A 13 -10.97 -18.47 32.51
CA THR A 13 -9.58 -18.00 32.27
C THR A 13 -9.09 -18.22 30.83
N SER A 14 -9.89 -18.86 29.98
CA SER A 14 -9.45 -19.26 28.64
C SER A 14 -9.50 -18.15 27.58
N LEU A 15 -10.28 -17.08 27.80
CA LEU A 15 -10.47 -16.02 26.80
C LEU A 15 -9.55 -14.81 27.00
N LEU A 16 -9.04 -14.57 28.22
CA LEU A 16 -8.11 -13.45 28.48
C LEU A 16 -6.69 -13.74 28.00
N ASN A 17 -6.23 -14.99 28.03
CA ASN A 17 -4.89 -15.34 27.56
C ASN A 17 -4.74 -15.32 26.03
N ALA A 18 -5.83 -15.36 25.27
CA ALA A 18 -5.80 -15.24 23.82
C ALA A 18 -5.53 -13.80 23.34
N PHE A 19 -5.82 -12.78 24.17
CA PHE A 19 -5.54 -11.37 23.85
C PHE A 19 -4.14 -10.91 24.26
N LEU A 20 -3.44 -11.68 25.10
CA LEU A 20 -2.09 -11.33 25.59
C LEU A 20 -0.96 -12.01 24.81
N ALA A 21 -1.27 -12.98 23.93
CA ALA A 21 -0.28 -13.81 23.26
C ALA A 21 0.41 -13.17 22.03
N ASP A 22 0.13 -11.91 21.68
CA ASP A 22 0.80 -11.24 20.53
C ASP A 22 1.48 -9.90 20.89
N SER A 23 1.55 -9.54 22.17
CA SER A 23 2.27 -8.32 22.61
C SER A 23 3.80 -8.45 22.50
N ALA A 24 4.33 -9.65 22.21
CA ALA A 24 5.76 -9.86 22.00
C ALA A 24 6.32 -9.20 20.72
N ASN A 25 5.45 -8.68 19.83
CA ASN A 25 5.84 -7.82 18.70
C ASN A 25 5.40 -6.34 18.87
N ALA A 26 4.91 -5.94 20.04
CA ALA A 26 4.54 -4.55 20.34
C ALA A 26 5.76 -3.66 20.65
N GLY A 27 6.90 -3.93 20.03
CA GLY A 27 8.17 -3.25 20.26
C GLY A 27 8.66 -2.57 18.99
N LYS A 28 8.37 -1.26 18.86
CA LYS A 28 8.65 -0.37 17.71
C LYS A 28 7.88 -0.75 16.46
N ALA A 29 6.88 0.05 16.10
CA ALA A 29 6.47 0.15 14.70
C ALA A 29 7.75 0.38 13.89
N PRO A 30 8.20 -0.57 13.05
CA PRO A 30 9.41 -0.35 12.29
C PRO A 30 9.14 0.89 11.45
N ILE A 31 9.99 1.92 11.56
CA ILE A 31 9.97 3.01 10.59
C ILE A 31 10.31 2.34 9.25
N VAL A 32 9.28 1.93 8.51
CA VAL A 32 9.47 1.22 7.25
C VAL A 32 9.99 2.24 6.25
N ILE A 33 11.25 2.07 5.87
CA ILE A 33 11.93 2.88 4.87
C ILE A 33 11.05 3.09 3.64
N ASN A 34 11.01 4.33 3.16
CA ASN A 34 10.22 4.67 1.99
C ASN A 34 10.78 3.98 0.74
N ALA A 35 9.88 3.58 -0.16
CA ALA A 35 10.23 3.18 -1.52
C ALA A 35 11.09 4.28 -2.15
N LYS A 36 12.08 3.91 -2.97
CA LYS A 36 13.03 4.80 -3.65
C LYS A 36 12.42 5.60 -4.81
N GLY A 37 11.14 5.39 -5.11
CA GLY A 37 10.43 6.18 -6.11
C GLY A 37 8.92 5.95 -6.12
N VAL A 38 8.25 6.58 -7.08
CA VAL A 38 6.80 6.49 -7.28
C VAL A 38 6.46 6.52 -8.77
N LEU A 39 5.30 5.94 -9.12
CA LEU A 39 4.71 6.11 -10.44
C LEU A 39 3.85 7.38 -10.47
N LEU A 40 4.26 8.36 -11.27
CA LEU A 40 3.49 9.56 -11.57
C LEU A 40 2.63 9.32 -12.81
N ALA A 41 1.31 9.49 -12.66
CA ALA A 41 0.39 9.50 -13.77
C ALA A 41 0.15 10.94 -14.24
N GLU A 42 0.17 11.14 -15.55
CA GLU A 42 -0.13 12.40 -16.23
C GLU A 42 -1.39 12.19 -17.09
N PRO A 43 -2.60 12.46 -16.56
CA PRO A 43 -3.86 12.23 -17.27
C PRO A 43 -3.98 13.02 -18.58
N SER A 44 -3.35 14.20 -18.66
CA SER A 44 -3.40 15.07 -19.85
C SER A 44 -2.78 14.43 -21.10
N ARG A 45 -1.91 13.43 -20.92
CA ARG A 45 -1.25 12.69 -22.01
C ARG A 45 -1.85 11.31 -22.25
N CYS A 46 -2.82 10.90 -21.41
CA CYS A 46 -3.40 9.57 -21.48
C CYS A 46 -4.50 9.49 -22.53
N THR A 47 -4.36 8.57 -23.49
CA THR A 47 -5.42 8.26 -24.48
C THR A 47 -6.26 7.06 -24.07
N GLY A 48 -5.98 6.43 -22.93
CA GLY A 48 -6.71 5.25 -22.48
C GLY A 48 -6.45 3.97 -23.29
N CYS A 49 -5.34 3.87 -24.02
CA CYS A 49 -5.02 2.65 -24.80
C CYS A 49 -4.80 1.36 -23.99
N ARG A 50 -4.70 1.44 -22.65
CA ARG A 50 -4.55 0.32 -21.71
C ARG A 50 -3.34 -0.62 -21.92
N ARG A 51 -2.40 -0.25 -22.80
CA ARG A 51 -1.12 -0.98 -22.99
C ARG A 51 -0.34 -1.19 -21.69
N CYS A 52 -0.39 -0.23 -20.79
CA CYS A 52 0.25 -0.31 -19.48
C CYS A 52 -0.38 -1.36 -18.54
N GLU A 53 -1.69 -1.64 -18.68
CA GLU A 53 -2.34 -2.71 -17.90
C GLU A 53 -1.89 -4.08 -18.40
N LEU A 54 -1.85 -4.26 -19.73
CA LEU A 54 -1.43 -5.51 -20.39
C LEU A 54 0.04 -5.81 -20.15
N ALA A 55 0.93 -4.85 -20.44
CA ALA A 55 2.36 -5.02 -20.19
C ALA A 55 2.64 -5.34 -18.72
N CYS A 56 1.90 -4.75 -17.78
CA CYS A 56 2.09 -5.06 -16.37
C CYS A 56 1.86 -6.55 -16.07
N THR A 57 0.88 -7.20 -16.67
CA THR A 57 0.58 -8.61 -16.34
C THR A 57 1.34 -9.58 -17.24
N GLU A 58 1.63 -9.19 -18.48
CA GLU A 58 2.40 -10.03 -19.40
C GLU A 58 3.82 -10.22 -18.91
N PHE A 59 4.51 -9.14 -18.51
CA PHE A 59 5.89 -9.22 -18.05
C PHE A 59 6.03 -9.78 -16.63
N ASN A 60 5.10 -9.48 -15.73
CA ASN A 60 5.23 -9.87 -14.33
C ASN A 60 4.56 -11.20 -13.98
N ASP A 61 3.49 -11.56 -14.70
CA ASP A 61 2.67 -12.72 -14.38
C ASP A 61 2.58 -13.72 -15.56
N GLY A 62 3.10 -13.39 -16.75
CA GLY A 62 2.98 -14.22 -17.95
C GLY A 62 1.55 -14.31 -18.50
N LYS A 63 0.68 -13.35 -18.13
CA LYS A 63 -0.77 -13.40 -18.42
C LYS A 63 -1.25 -12.11 -19.07
N SER A 64 -2.21 -12.23 -19.99
CA SER A 64 -2.94 -11.08 -20.54
C SER A 64 -4.21 -10.83 -19.72
N HIS A 65 -4.07 -10.25 -18.52
CA HIS A 65 -5.18 -10.19 -17.55
C HIS A 65 -5.32 -8.80 -16.88
N PRO A 66 -5.92 -7.80 -17.55
CA PRO A 66 -5.99 -6.41 -17.06
C PRO A 66 -6.61 -6.24 -15.66
N VAL A 67 -7.47 -7.17 -15.21
CA VAL A 67 -8.07 -7.09 -13.87
C VAL A 67 -7.04 -7.31 -12.75
N ILE A 68 -5.94 -8.04 -12.99
CA ILE A 68 -4.88 -8.27 -11.98
C ILE A 68 -3.68 -7.33 -12.15
N SER A 69 -3.71 -6.45 -13.16
CA SER A 69 -2.66 -5.45 -13.38
C SER A 69 -2.42 -4.61 -12.12
N ARG A 70 -1.19 -4.14 -11.95
CA ARG A 70 -0.77 -3.34 -10.80
C ARG A 70 -0.94 -1.83 -11.02
N ILE A 71 -1.56 -1.46 -12.15
CA ILE A 71 -1.96 -0.11 -12.60
C ILE A 71 -3.37 -0.20 -13.19
N LYS A 72 -4.24 0.78 -12.93
CA LYS A 72 -5.66 0.73 -13.35
C LYS A 72 -6.03 1.97 -14.16
N VAL A 73 -6.26 1.77 -15.44
CA VAL A 73 -6.79 2.77 -16.37
C VAL A 73 -8.27 2.52 -16.60
N TYR A 74 -8.67 1.24 -16.70
CA TYR A 74 -10.05 0.85 -17.00
C TYR A 74 -11.08 1.45 -16.03
N ARG A 75 -10.73 1.55 -14.74
CA ARG A 75 -11.61 2.11 -13.70
C ARG A 75 -12.08 3.53 -13.96
N ASN A 76 -11.26 4.31 -14.66
CA ASN A 76 -11.52 5.72 -14.97
C ASN A 76 -11.63 5.96 -16.48
N TYR A 77 -11.84 4.89 -17.28
CA TYR A 77 -11.93 5.03 -18.73
C TYR A 77 -13.17 5.85 -19.07
N ASN A 78 -12.98 7.00 -19.72
CA ASN A 78 -14.00 7.98 -20.11
C ASN A 78 -14.78 8.68 -18.98
N PHE A 79 -14.80 8.18 -17.75
CA PHE A 79 -15.68 8.70 -16.71
C PHE A 79 -14.99 9.61 -15.68
N GLY A 80 -13.66 9.63 -15.66
CA GLY A 80 -12.88 10.29 -14.61
C GLY A 80 -13.09 9.67 -13.22
N PRO A 81 -12.42 10.20 -12.19
CA PRO A 81 -12.39 9.62 -10.84
C PRO A 81 -13.72 9.76 -10.09
N GLN A 82 -14.62 10.60 -10.59
CA GLN A 82 -15.94 10.82 -10.02
C GLN A 82 -17.01 9.95 -10.70
N GLY A 83 -16.63 9.19 -11.74
CA GLY A 83 -17.50 8.26 -12.44
C GLY A 83 -18.63 8.89 -13.25
N VAL A 84 -19.46 8.02 -13.84
CA VAL A 84 -20.63 8.40 -14.65
C VAL A 84 -21.66 9.22 -13.87
N GLN A 85 -21.82 8.94 -12.58
CA GLN A 85 -22.84 9.58 -11.74
C GLN A 85 -22.52 11.06 -11.51
N HIS A 86 -21.25 11.45 -11.46
CA HIS A 86 -20.89 12.86 -11.28
C HIS A 86 -21.35 13.74 -12.44
N GLY A 87 -21.22 13.25 -13.67
CA GLY A 87 -21.71 13.96 -14.85
C GLY A 87 -23.23 14.01 -14.95
N TYR A 88 -23.91 12.96 -14.48
CA TYR A 88 -25.37 12.87 -14.47
C TYR A 88 -26.02 13.80 -13.43
N TYR A 89 -25.50 13.86 -12.20
CA TYR A 89 -26.13 14.65 -11.11
C TYR A 89 -25.65 16.10 -11.00
N ASN A 90 -24.41 16.42 -11.38
CA ASN A 90 -23.85 17.76 -11.20
C ASN A 90 -23.86 18.62 -12.48
N GLY A 91 -24.39 18.10 -13.60
CA GLY A 91 -24.47 18.80 -14.88
C GLY A 91 -23.11 19.13 -15.53
N ARG A 92 -21.99 18.72 -14.92
CA ARG A 92 -20.62 18.94 -15.43
C ARG A 92 -20.05 17.62 -15.96
N GLY A 93 -19.87 17.54 -17.28
CA GLY A 93 -19.35 16.34 -17.97
C GLY A 93 -20.40 15.55 -18.79
N GLY A 94 -21.69 15.80 -18.56
CA GLY A 94 -22.75 15.09 -19.30
C GLY A 94 -22.83 13.60 -18.98
N LYS A 95 -23.57 12.83 -19.80
CA LYS A 95 -23.85 11.40 -19.57
C LYS A 95 -22.61 10.50 -19.51
N MET A 96 -21.46 11.01 -19.97
CA MET A 96 -20.19 10.28 -20.02
C MET A 96 -19.19 10.74 -18.95
N GLY A 97 -19.59 11.53 -17.94
CA GLY A 97 -18.65 12.07 -16.96
C GLY A 97 -17.69 13.08 -17.58
N ASN A 98 -16.58 13.43 -16.91
CA ASN A 98 -15.71 14.52 -17.38
C ASN A 98 -14.75 14.15 -18.54
N MET A 99 -14.94 12.98 -19.18
CA MET A 99 -14.09 12.46 -20.27
C MET A 99 -12.61 12.32 -19.92
N ARG A 100 -12.26 12.37 -18.63
CA ARG A 100 -10.87 12.20 -18.20
C ARG A 100 -10.53 10.73 -18.07
N VAL A 101 -9.38 10.37 -18.59
CA VAL A 101 -8.77 9.06 -18.34
C VAL A 101 -7.68 9.24 -17.30
N ILE A 102 -7.86 8.63 -16.12
CA ILE A 102 -6.87 8.69 -15.03
C ILE A 102 -6.28 7.31 -14.79
N GLN A 103 -4.96 7.24 -14.84
CA GLN A 103 -4.19 6.04 -14.50
C GLN A 103 -4.00 5.98 -12.98
N GLU A 104 -4.65 5.03 -12.32
CA GLU A 104 -4.45 4.78 -10.90
C GLU A 104 -3.22 3.92 -10.69
N THR A 105 -2.35 4.37 -9.81
CA THR A 105 -1.07 3.74 -9.48
C THR A 105 -1.00 3.49 -7.98
N CYS A 106 -0.34 2.39 -7.59
CA CYS A 106 0.05 2.20 -6.19
C CYS A 106 0.94 3.35 -5.74
N LYS A 107 0.58 3.97 -4.62
CA LYS A 107 1.31 5.15 -4.10
C LYS A 107 2.57 4.80 -3.33
N GLN A 108 2.86 3.51 -3.12
CA GLN A 108 3.98 3.04 -2.30
C GLN A 108 4.08 3.82 -0.99
N CYS A 109 2.95 3.89 -0.26
CA CYS A 109 2.76 4.79 0.86
C CYS A 109 3.95 4.79 1.84
N PRO A 110 4.30 5.95 2.41
CA PRO A 110 5.18 5.99 3.57
C PRO A 110 4.48 5.33 4.77
N HIS A 111 5.23 5.03 5.83
CA HIS A 111 4.64 4.52 7.07
C HIS A 111 3.70 5.57 7.70
N PRO A 112 2.50 5.19 8.19
CA PRO A 112 1.92 3.84 8.26
C PRO A 112 1.46 3.30 6.90
N ILE A 113 1.56 1.98 6.71
CA ILE A 113 1.32 1.30 5.43
C ILE A 113 0.09 0.41 5.57
N PRO A 114 -1.13 0.91 5.29
CA PRO A 114 -2.37 0.20 5.63
C PRO A 114 -2.44 -1.23 5.11
N CYS A 115 -1.97 -1.49 3.88
CA CYS A 115 -2.02 -2.83 3.31
C CYS A 115 -1.02 -3.81 3.95
N ALA A 116 0.14 -3.33 4.40
CA ALA A 116 1.16 -4.15 5.04
C ALA A 116 0.84 -4.36 6.53
N ASP A 117 0.43 -3.29 7.22
CA ASP A 117 0.19 -3.27 8.66
C ASP A 117 -0.96 -4.22 9.06
N VAL A 118 -1.97 -4.38 8.20
CA VAL A 118 -3.08 -5.33 8.44
C VAL A 118 -2.75 -6.78 8.08
N CYS A 119 -1.57 -7.07 7.52
CA CYS A 119 -1.27 -8.40 7.01
C CYS A 119 -0.89 -9.35 8.17
N PRO A 120 -1.73 -10.35 8.54
CA PRO A 120 -1.47 -11.21 9.70
C PRO A 120 -0.28 -12.15 9.50
N ARG A 121 0.18 -12.32 8.25
CA ARG A 121 1.34 -13.17 7.92
C ARG A 121 2.60 -12.37 7.64
N GLY A 122 2.54 -11.03 7.70
CA GLY A 122 3.65 -10.16 7.30
C GLY A 122 4.12 -10.42 5.87
N ALA A 123 3.19 -10.73 4.96
CA ALA A 123 3.52 -11.12 3.59
C ALA A 123 3.85 -9.92 2.68
N ILE A 124 3.65 -8.69 3.14
CA ILE A 124 4.01 -7.49 2.38
C ILE A 124 5.30 -6.91 2.98
N GLU A 125 6.40 -7.04 2.25
CA GLU A 125 7.76 -6.71 2.71
C GLU A 125 8.44 -5.70 1.79
N ALA A 126 9.55 -5.11 2.24
CA ALA A 126 10.30 -4.16 1.43
C ALA A 126 11.31 -4.86 0.48
N SER A 127 11.19 -4.53 -0.81
CA SER A 127 12.25 -4.48 -1.82
C SER A 127 13.68 -4.26 -1.31
N PRO A 128 14.63 -5.20 -1.33
CA PRO A 128 16.04 -4.85 -1.09
C PRO A 128 16.57 -3.80 -2.09
N GLU A 129 16.08 -3.81 -3.32
CA GLU A 129 16.58 -2.97 -4.41
C GLU A 129 15.96 -1.56 -4.37
N THR A 130 14.65 -1.49 -4.19
CA THR A 130 13.88 -0.24 -4.33
C THR A 130 13.14 0.17 -3.07
N ASN A 131 13.17 -0.60 -1.99
CA ASN A 131 12.28 -0.45 -0.84
C ASN A 131 10.79 -0.43 -1.24
N ALA A 132 10.45 -0.83 -2.48
CA ALA A 132 9.07 -0.97 -2.89
C ALA A 132 8.46 -2.07 -2.05
N ARG A 133 7.24 -1.86 -1.58
CA ARG A 133 6.57 -2.92 -0.83
C ARG A 133 6.27 -4.02 -1.87
N VAL A 134 6.38 -5.29 -1.54
CA VAL A 134 6.15 -6.43 -2.44
C VAL A 134 5.37 -7.49 -1.68
N VAL A 135 4.47 -8.20 -2.36
CA VAL A 135 3.82 -9.37 -1.75
C VAL A 135 4.74 -10.58 -1.96
N ASN A 136 5.16 -11.17 -0.85
CA ASN A 136 5.79 -12.48 -0.82
C ASN A 136 4.72 -13.56 -1.02
N ALA A 137 4.80 -14.28 -2.14
CA ALA A 137 3.78 -15.25 -2.55
C ALA A 137 3.70 -16.46 -1.60
N ASP A 138 4.83 -16.88 -1.02
CA ASP A 138 4.94 -18.03 -0.13
C ASP A 138 4.26 -17.75 1.22
N ARG A 139 4.39 -16.53 1.72
CA ARG A 139 3.76 -16.08 2.98
C ARG A 139 2.30 -15.68 2.81
N CYS A 140 1.90 -15.29 1.60
CA CYS A 140 0.54 -14.82 1.32
C CYS A 140 -0.45 -15.98 1.39
N THR A 141 -1.43 -15.93 2.31
CA THR A 141 -2.49 -16.95 2.40
C THR A 141 -3.70 -16.68 1.51
N GLY A 142 -3.75 -15.52 0.85
CA GLY A 142 -4.90 -15.13 0.04
C GLY A 142 -6.11 -14.65 0.85
N CYS A 143 -5.93 -14.19 2.08
CA CYS A 143 -7.01 -13.74 2.98
C CYS A 143 -7.73 -12.44 2.56
N LYS A 144 -7.21 -11.72 1.57
CA LYS A 144 -7.80 -10.49 0.97
C LYS A 144 -7.96 -9.27 1.90
N ILE A 145 -7.57 -9.33 3.17
CA ILE A 145 -7.69 -8.20 4.12
C ILE A 145 -6.95 -6.95 3.61
N CYS A 146 -5.77 -7.13 3.03
CA CYS A 146 -4.98 -6.02 2.45
C CYS A 146 -5.67 -5.29 1.28
N ILE A 147 -6.63 -5.93 0.60
CA ILE A 147 -7.39 -5.32 -0.50
C ILE A 147 -8.33 -4.25 0.05
N GLY A 148 -9.07 -4.58 1.12
CA GLY A 148 -9.97 -3.63 1.79
C GLY A 148 -9.23 -2.54 2.55
N ALA A 149 -8.03 -2.83 3.05
CA ALA A 149 -7.24 -1.86 3.80
C ALA A 149 -6.56 -0.79 2.92
N CYS A 150 -6.41 -1.04 1.61
CA CYS A 150 -5.73 -0.09 0.73
C CYS A 150 -6.66 1.10 0.41
N PRO A 151 -6.34 2.34 0.83
CA PRO A 151 -7.21 3.50 0.56
C PRO A 151 -7.34 3.82 -0.93
N TRP A 152 -6.39 3.32 -1.74
CA TRP A 152 -6.32 3.52 -3.18
C TRP A 152 -6.86 2.33 -3.97
N ALA A 153 -7.33 1.28 -3.30
CA ALA A 153 -7.79 0.03 -3.93
C ALA A 153 -6.78 -0.55 -4.96
N MET A 154 -5.48 -0.45 -4.70
CA MET A 154 -4.42 -0.82 -5.65
C MET A 154 -3.84 -2.23 -5.46
N ILE A 155 -4.27 -2.96 -4.43
CA ILE A 155 -3.95 -4.38 -4.29
C ILE A 155 -4.91 -5.16 -5.19
N ALA A 156 -4.38 -6.02 -6.05
CA ALA A 156 -5.15 -6.94 -6.86
C ALA A 156 -5.10 -8.35 -6.24
N TYR A 157 -6.01 -9.21 -6.70
CA TYR A 157 -6.05 -10.63 -6.32
C TYR A 157 -6.02 -11.44 -7.59
N ASP A 158 -5.03 -12.32 -7.72
CA ASP A 158 -4.96 -13.26 -8.82
C ASP A 158 -5.80 -14.51 -8.48
N PRO A 159 -6.89 -14.78 -9.23
CA PRO A 159 -7.76 -15.91 -8.95
C PRO A 159 -7.07 -17.26 -9.19
N ASP A 160 -6.08 -17.34 -10.08
CA ASP A 160 -5.43 -18.61 -10.42
C ASP A 160 -4.44 -19.01 -9.33
N THR A 161 -3.59 -18.07 -8.91
CA THR A 161 -2.60 -18.33 -7.83
C THR A 161 -3.24 -18.24 -6.44
N ARG A 162 -4.45 -17.65 -6.35
CA ARG A 162 -5.16 -17.33 -5.11
C ARG A 162 -4.36 -16.42 -4.17
N LYS A 163 -3.46 -15.59 -4.73
CA LYS A 163 -2.61 -14.67 -3.98
C LYS A 163 -2.95 -13.21 -4.26
N ALA A 164 -2.62 -12.35 -3.31
CA ALA A 164 -2.63 -10.91 -3.55
C ALA A 164 -1.44 -10.52 -4.42
N THR A 165 -1.64 -9.57 -5.33
CA THR A 165 -0.58 -8.96 -6.14
C THR A 165 -0.62 -7.45 -5.96
N LYS A 166 0.54 -6.80 -6.03
CA LYS A 166 0.62 -5.35 -5.96
C LYS A 166 1.82 -4.83 -6.71
N CYS A 167 1.80 -3.54 -7.05
CA CYS A 167 2.93 -2.85 -7.66
C CYS A 167 4.15 -2.97 -6.76
N PHE A 168 5.29 -3.32 -7.35
CA PHE A 168 6.61 -3.37 -6.72
C PHE A 168 7.63 -2.52 -7.50
N LEU A 169 7.13 -1.60 -8.33
CA LEU A 169 7.93 -0.68 -9.16
C LEU A 169 8.87 -1.38 -10.16
N CYS A 170 8.69 -2.69 -10.42
CA CYS A 170 9.56 -3.50 -11.29
C CYS A 170 11.04 -3.21 -11.05
N ASN A 171 11.41 -3.16 -9.76
CA ASN A 171 12.78 -2.92 -9.31
C ASN A 171 13.42 -1.62 -9.84
N GLY A 172 12.58 -0.61 -10.11
CA GLY A 172 13.00 0.72 -10.56
C GLY A 172 12.89 0.91 -12.08
N ASN A 173 12.51 -0.13 -12.83
CA ASN A 173 12.26 -0.04 -14.26
C ASN A 173 10.85 -0.55 -14.63
N PRO A 174 9.77 0.23 -14.37
CA PRO A 174 8.41 -0.23 -14.55
C PRO A 174 8.02 -0.51 -16.01
N GLU A 175 7.58 -1.74 -16.30
CA GLU A 175 7.11 -2.14 -17.63
C GLU A 175 5.92 -1.32 -18.12
N CYS A 176 5.05 -0.88 -17.21
CA CYS A 176 3.93 0.00 -17.53
C CYS A 176 4.37 1.40 -18.02
N VAL A 177 5.56 1.86 -17.63
CA VAL A 177 6.18 3.10 -18.12
C VAL A 177 6.75 2.87 -19.51
N ALA A 178 7.53 1.80 -19.69
CA ALA A 178 8.12 1.43 -20.98
C ALA A 178 7.06 1.21 -22.08
N ALA A 179 5.92 0.61 -21.72
CA ALA A 179 4.82 0.34 -22.64
C ALA A 179 3.97 1.56 -23.02
N CYS A 180 4.16 2.73 -22.38
CA CYS A 180 3.31 3.90 -22.58
C CYS A 180 3.76 4.74 -23.80
N PRO A 181 3.04 4.73 -24.94
CA PRO A 181 3.47 5.42 -26.15
C PRO A 181 3.52 6.94 -25.98
N ASN A 182 2.63 7.49 -25.15
CA ASN A 182 2.49 8.94 -24.98
C ASN A 182 3.30 9.48 -23.80
N GLY A 183 4.05 8.64 -23.07
CA GLY A 183 4.74 9.06 -21.84
C GLY A 183 3.81 9.60 -20.75
N ALA A 184 2.58 9.08 -20.70
CA ALA A 184 1.56 9.48 -19.73
C ALA A 184 1.78 8.89 -18.33
N ILE A 185 2.71 7.94 -18.17
CA ILE A 185 3.12 7.39 -16.88
C ILE A 185 4.63 7.52 -16.82
N LYS A 186 5.15 7.96 -15.67
CA LYS A 186 6.59 8.11 -15.43
C LYS A 186 6.96 7.44 -14.11
N TYR A 187 8.16 6.89 -14.06
CA TYR A 187 8.81 6.53 -12.81
C TYR A 187 9.67 7.71 -12.34
N LEU A 188 9.44 8.19 -11.13
CA LEU A 188 10.25 9.23 -10.51
C LEU A 188 10.94 8.65 -9.29
N ALA A 189 12.27 8.63 -9.32
CA ALA A 189 13.06 8.32 -8.14
C ALA A 189 13.00 9.49 -7.16
N TRP A 190 12.96 9.19 -5.86
CA TRP A 190 13.11 10.22 -4.84
C TRP A 190 14.54 10.72 -4.82
N VAL A 191 14.67 12.03 -4.71
CA VAL A 191 15.96 12.70 -4.55
C VAL A 191 16.01 13.26 -3.14
N ASP A 192 17.05 12.90 -2.39
CA ASP A 192 17.31 13.46 -1.07
C ASP A 192 17.92 14.86 -1.22
N LEU A 193 17.11 15.88 -1.02
CA LEU A 193 17.56 17.28 -1.05
C LEU A 193 18.22 17.72 0.27
N THR A 194 18.06 16.96 1.36
CA THR A 194 18.57 17.37 2.69
C THR A 194 20.09 17.42 2.76
N LYS A 195 20.76 16.68 1.87
CA LYS A 195 22.23 16.70 1.73
C LYS A 195 22.76 17.83 0.85
N GLN A 196 21.88 18.55 0.15
CA GLN A 196 22.29 19.65 -0.73
C GLN A 196 22.52 20.96 0.03
N THR A 197 21.88 21.12 1.18
CA THR A 197 22.02 22.30 2.05
C THR A 197 22.57 21.87 3.40
N ALA A 198 23.61 22.54 3.89
CA ALA A 198 24.13 22.27 5.22
C ALA A 198 23.02 22.44 6.27
N PRO A 199 22.84 21.50 7.21
CA PRO A 199 21.86 21.67 8.27
C PRO A 199 22.23 22.89 9.11
N ARG A 200 21.23 23.64 9.56
CA ARG A 200 21.47 24.70 10.55
C ARG A 200 22.19 24.09 11.76
N SER A 201 23.24 24.76 12.26
CA SER A 201 23.87 24.37 13.52
C SER A 201 22.89 24.63 14.65
N ALA A 202 22.10 23.63 15.03
CA ALA A 202 21.36 23.68 16.27
C ALA A 202 22.39 23.52 17.40
N ALA A 203 22.46 24.49 18.32
CA ALA A 203 23.19 24.32 19.56
C ALA A 203 22.46 23.26 20.40
N TYR A 204 22.72 21.99 20.12
CA TYR A 204 22.20 20.88 20.90
C TYR A 204 22.93 20.90 22.24
N ARG A 205 22.33 21.58 23.22
CA ARG A 205 22.75 21.49 24.62
C ARG A 205 22.31 20.12 25.12
N LYS A 206 23.20 19.13 25.04
CA LYS A 206 23.03 17.89 25.78
C LYS A 206 23.05 18.28 27.26
N ALA A 207 22.02 17.90 28.02
CA ALA A 207 22.04 18.10 29.46
C ALA A 207 23.32 17.46 30.03
N PRO A 208 24.08 18.17 30.88
CA PRO A 208 25.36 17.69 31.39
C PRO A 208 25.22 16.43 32.27
N ASP A 209 24.03 16.17 32.80
CA ASP A 209 23.68 15.04 33.65
C ASP A 209 22.15 14.80 33.67
N ASP A 210 21.72 13.78 34.41
CA ASP A 210 20.30 13.45 34.68
C ASP A 210 19.59 14.50 35.57
N SER A 211 20.15 15.71 35.76
CA SER A 211 19.51 16.77 36.55
C SER A 211 18.10 17.13 36.05
N CYS A 212 17.83 16.95 34.76
CA CYS A 212 16.49 17.12 34.20
C CYS A 212 15.45 16.13 34.75
N LEU A 213 15.86 14.94 35.22
CA LEU A 213 15.00 13.94 35.89
C LEU A 213 14.72 14.29 37.36
N LYS A 214 15.36 15.31 37.92
CA LYS A 214 15.12 15.76 39.30
C LYS A 214 14.01 16.82 39.40
N CYS A 215 13.58 17.39 38.27
CA CYS A 215 12.52 18.41 38.21
C CYS A 215 11.20 17.90 37.61
N HIS A 216 11.14 16.66 37.13
CA HIS A 216 9.98 16.01 36.50
C HIS A 216 9.79 14.61 37.06
#